data_AF-A0A9P6CTF5-F1
#
_entry.id   AF-A0A9P6CTF5-F1
#
_cell.length_a   1.000
_cell.length_b   1.000
_cell.length_c   1.000
_cell.angle_alpha   90.00
_cell.angle_beta   90.00
_cell.angle_gamma   90.00
#
_symmetry.space_group_name_H-M   'P 1'
#
loop_
_entity.id
_entity.type
_entity.pdbx_description
1 polymer ?
#
loop_
_entity_poly.entity_id
_entity_poly.type
_entity_poly.pdbx_seq_one_letter_code
_entity_poly.pdbx_strand_id
1 'polypeptide(L)'
;MEEYSGVEGGSTPTTITDLPLELLAEILKNVEWRDILRIRQACWWLNHASKARDTWVQVFSRLVWSSFENNLEPPRLERPIEMHTSSELEYIVLRWESAQLGFLRPGSLARERLISTPKSHEMHLVEGGRWLLVIESCTASVTYFDLEASIVTGRMLIPPVFSEGGLWASILMSVEMDYSSPTLSFKLALSVLRSSYNGEDGIELPASPPGGKITLWHKPIFKMQSTLLVAIFY
;
A
#
# COMPACT_ATOMS: atom_id res chain seq x y z
N MET A 1 -0.47 66.66 46.47
CA MET A 1 -1.22 66.31 45.26
C MET A 1 -0.21 65.67 44.33
N GLU A 2 -0.04 64.37 44.43
CA GLU A 2 0.79 63.57 43.52
C GLU A 2 -0.13 63.03 42.43
N GLU A 3 0.14 63.41 41.19
CA GLU A 3 -0.50 62.85 40.00
C GLU A 3 0.08 61.46 39.75
N TYR A 4 -0.79 60.44 39.90
CA TYR A 4 -0.52 59.07 39.53
C TYR A 4 -0.63 58.95 38.00
N SER A 5 0.49 59.00 37.29
CA SER A 5 0.55 58.64 35.87
C SER A 5 0.55 57.11 35.74
N GLY A 6 -0.63 56.54 35.57
CA GLY A 6 -0.81 55.13 35.20
C GLY A 6 -0.26 54.89 33.80
N VAL A 7 0.81 54.10 33.70
CA VAL A 7 1.31 53.55 32.44
C VAL A 7 0.41 52.37 32.07
N GLU A 8 -0.55 52.59 31.19
CA GLU A 8 -1.29 51.51 30.53
C GLU A 8 -0.36 50.81 29.53
N GLY A 9 0.24 49.72 29.98
CA GLY A 9 0.89 48.74 29.10
C GLY A 9 -0.17 47.96 28.33
N GLY A 10 -0.70 48.55 27.26
CA GLY A 10 -1.60 47.88 26.32
C GLY A 10 -0.85 46.82 25.52
N SER A 11 -0.79 45.58 26.03
CA SER A 11 -0.39 44.43 25.22
C SER A 11 -1.47 44.20 24.16
N THR A 12 -1.21 44.57 22.92
CA THR A 12 -2.08 44.19 21.80
C THR A 12 -2.18 42.67 21.76
N PRO A 13 -3.39 42.09 21.65
CA PRO A 13 -3.55 40.64 21.61
C PRO A 13 -2.74 40.07 20.45
N THR A 14 -1.78 39.21 20.77
CA THR A 14 -0.98 38.49 19.77
C THR A 14 -1.91 37.60 18.97
N THR A 15 -2.05 37.88 17.68
CA THR A 15 -2.87 37.07 16.79
C THR A 15 -2.07 35.83 16.42
N ILE A 16 -2.73 34.69 16.20
CA ILE A 16 -2.06 33.44 15.80
C ILE A 16 -1.18 33.63 14.54
N THR A 17 -1.54 34.57 13.67
CA THR A 17 -0.80 34.93 12.45
C THR A 17 0.49 35.70 12.71
N ASP A 18 0.70 36.20 13.93
CA ASP A 18 1.92 36.91 14.33
C ASP A 18 3.03 35.93 14.75
N LEU A 19 2.71 34.64 14.87
CA LEU A 19 3.67 33.59 15.18
C LEU A 19 4.54 33.24 13.95
N PRO A 20 5.84 32.96 14.15
CA PRO A 20 6.69 32.35 13.15
C PRO A 20 6.08 31.05 12.57
N LEU A 21 6.40 30.77 11.31
CA LEU A 21 5.87 29.64 10.56
C LEU A 21 6.19 28.30 11.26
N GLU A 22 7.33 28.21 11.92
CA GLU A 22 7.79 27.04 12.65
C GLU A 22 6.90 26.75 13.86
N LEU A 23 6.50 27.79 14.61
CA LEU A 23 5.58 27.65 15.75
C LEU A 23 4.17 27.31 15.27
N LEU A 24 3.73 27.87 14.15
CA LEU A 24 2.48 27.47 13.52
C LEU A 24 2.49 26.00 13.12
N ALA A 25 3.56 25.52 12.51
CA ALA A 25 3.71 24.10 12.18
C ALA A 25 3.71 23.22 13.43
N GLU A 26 4.38 23.64 14.51
CA GLU A 26 4.40 22.93 15.79
C GLU A 26 3.01 22.83 16.44
N ILE A 27 2.22 23.90 16.36
CA ILE A 27 0.82 23.87 16.80
C ILE A 27 0.03 22.87 15.95
N LEU A 28 0.17 22.94 14.61
CA LEU A 28 -0.55 22.06 13.69
C LEU A 28 -0.17 20.58 13.84
N LYS A 29 1.04 20.26 14.32
CA LYS A 29 1.41 18.89 14.70
C LYS A 29 0.46 18.30 15.72
N ASN A 30 -0.26 19.09 16.53
CA ASN A 30 -1.20 18.62 17.55
C ASN A 30 -2.67 18.68 17.11
N VAL A 31 -2.94 19.00 15.84
CA VAL A 31 -4.30 19.14 15.31
C VAL A 31 -4.67 17.89 14.50
N GLU A 32 -5.96 17.54 14.51
CA GLU A 32 -6.52 16.46 13.69
C GLU A 32 -6.48 16.80 12.20
N TRP A 33 -6.32 15.78 11.35
CA TRP A 33 -6.13 15.98 9.90
C TRP A 33 -7.27 16.79 9.26
N ARG A 34 -8.52 16.59 9.70
CA ARG A 34 -9.70 17.32 9.19
C ARG A 34 -9.60 18.81 9.49
N ASP A 35 -9.17 19.14 10.69
CA ASP A 35 -9.08 20.52 11.14
C ASP A 35 -7.86 21.21 10.53
N ILE A 36 -6.75 20.48 10.30
CA ILE A 36 -5.63 20.97 9.47
C ILE A 36 -6.13 21.39 8.08
N LEU A 37 -6.93 20.56 7.42
CA LEU A 37 -7.48 20.87 6.09
C LEU A 37 -8.43 22.07 6.10
N ARG A 38 -9.22 22.25 7.18
CA ARG A 38 -10.10 23.42 7.35
C ARG A 38 -9.30 24.70 7.61
N ILE A 39 -8.37 24.64 8.56
CA ILE A 39 -7.50 25.76 8.96
C ILE A 39 -6.66 26.28 7.79
N ARG A 40 -6.21 25.39 6.91
CA ARG A 40 -5.51 25.73 5.65
C ARG A 40 -6.28 26.68 4.74
N GLN A 41 -7.62 26.69 4.82
CA GLN A 41 -8.47 27.56 4.01
C GLN A 41 -8.65 28.96 4.63
N ALA A 42 -8.22 29.17 5.88
CA ALA A 42 -8.43 30.41 6.59
C ALA A 42 -7.47 31.52 6.14
N CYS A 43 -6.17 31.24 6.01
CA CYS A 43 -5.19 32.22 5.55
C CYS A 43 -3.93 31.58 4.94
N TRP A 44 -3.14 32.40 4.24
CA TRP A 44 -1.91 31.97 3.57
C TRP A 44 -0.88 31.36 4.53
N TRP A 45 -0.69 31.95 5.73
CA TRP A 45 0.29 31.47 6.72
C TRP A 45 -0.05 30.07 7.21
N LEU A 46 -1.31 29.85 7.57
CA LEU A 46 -1.81 28.55 8.01
C LEU A 46 -1.79 27.53 6.86
N ASN A 47 -2.04 27.98 5.64
CA ASN A 47 -1.88 27.14 4.46
C ASN A 47 -0.44 26.65 4.31
N HIS A 48 0.53 27.55 4.43
CA HIS A 48 1.93 27.21 4.31
C HIS A 48 2.42 26.31 5.46
N ALA A 49 2.02 26.61 6.70
CA ALA A 49 2.38 25.80 7.87
C ALA A 49 1.79 24.38 7.81
N SER A 50 0.55 24.26 7.32
CA SER A 50 -0.13 22.96 7.18
C SER A 50 0.48 22.02 6.14
N LYS A 51 1.46 22.50 5.36
CA LYS A 51 2.21 21.70 4.37
C LYS A 51 3.60 21.33 4.87
N ALA A 52 3.97 21.67 6.10
CA ALA A 52 5.21 21.22 6.69
C ALA A 52 5.24 19.69 6.80
N ARG A 53 6.37 19.08 6.42
CA ARG A 53 6.52 17.62 6.41
C ARG A 53 6.30 17.02 7.79
N ASP A 54 6.87 17.64 8.83
CA ASP A 54 6.79 17.12 10.20
C ASP A 54 5.35 17.12 10.74
N THR A 55 4.51 18.06 10.27
CA THR A 55 3.07 18.03 10.57
C THR A 55 2.45 16.72 10.10
N TRP A 56 2.72 16.32 8.85
CA TRP A 56 2.16 15.09 8.27
C TRP A 56 2.81 13.82 8.80
N VAL A 57 4.09 13.85 9.17
CA VAL A 57 4.73 12.75 9.93
C VAL A 57 4.02 12.53 11.26
N GLN A 58 3.71 13.60 11.99
CA GLN A 58 3.04 13.49 13.28
C GLN A 58 1.60 12.99 13.12
N VAL A 59 0.87 13.50 12.12
CA VAL A 59 -0.48 13.03 11.79
C VAL A 59 -0.46 11.55 11.40
N PHE A 60 0.48 11.12 10.55
CA PHE A 60 0.63 9.72 10.17
C PHE A 60 0.94 8.83 11.38
N SER A 61 1.83 9.28 12.28
CA SER A 61 2.18 8.54 13.49
C SER A 61 0.96 8.33 14.40
N ARG A 62 0.13 9.37 14.59
CA ARG A 62 -1.15 9.25 15.30
C ARG A 62 -2.12 8.29 14.62
N LEU A 63 -2.19 8.33 13.28
CA LEU A 63 -3.06 7.45 12.51
C LEU A 63 -2.66 5.97 12.71
N VAL A 64 -1.37 5.68 12.65
CA VAL A 64 -0.83 4.33 12.91
C VAL A 64 -1.15 3.90 14.34
N TRP A 65 -0.91 4.76 15.33
CA TRP A 65 -1.22 4.48 16.73
C TRP A 65 -2.71 4.19 16.96
N SER A 66 -3.59 5.04 16.41
CA SER A 66 -5.04 4.86 16.47
C SER A 66 -5.49 3.56 15.79
N SER A 67 -4.86 3.17 14.68
CA SER A 67 -5.18 1.91 14.01
C SER A 67 -4.88 0.71 14.92
N PHE A 68 -3.73 0.72 15.61
CA PHE A 68 -3.38 -0.31 16.58
C PHE A 68 -4.36 -0.38 17.75
N GLU A 69 -4.76 0.75 18.34
CA GLU A 69 -5.73 0.79 19.45
C GLU A 69 -7.10 0.22 19.05
N ASN A 70 -7.49 0.41 17.79
CA ASN A 70 -8.78 -0.05 17.26
C ASN A 70 -8.75 -1.45 16.65
N ASN A 71 -7.63 -2.20 16.78
CA ASN A 71 -7.41 -3.49 16.12
C ASN A 71 -7.63 -3.44 14.59
N LEU A 72 -7.30 -2.30 13.98
CA LEU A 72 -7.29 -2.12 12.52
C LEU A 72 -5.86 -2.30 12.01
N GLU A 73 -5.71 -2.90 10.84
CA GLU A 73 -4.41 -2.94 10.16
C GLU A 73 -3.96 -1.50 9.86
N PRO A 74 -2.79 -1.03 10.29
CA PRO A 74 -2.35 0.34 10.03
C PRO A 74 -2.00 0.57 8.56
N PRO A 75 -2.03 1.84 8.09
CA PRO A 75 -1.51 2.17 6.77
C PRO A 75 -0.04 1.81 6.67
N ARG A 76 0.36 1.21 5.55
CA ARG A 76 1.74 0.83 5.31
C ARG A 76 2.42 1.71 4.28
N LEU A 77 3.68 1.99 4.56
CA LEU A 77 4.58 2.72 3.69
C LEU A 77 5.42 1.74 2.89
N GLU A 78 5.65 2.05 1.61
CA GLU A 78 6.46 1.21 0.72
C GLU A 78 7.97 1.38 0.92
N ARG A 79 8.35 2.43 1.66
CA ARG A 79 9.71 2.84 1.93
C ARG A 79 9.74 3.54 3.30
N PRO A 80 10.91 3.80 3.88
CA PRO A 80 11.00 4.49 5.16
C PRO A 80 10.29 5.85 5.12
N ILE A 81 9.72 6.27 6.25
CA ILE A 81 8.94 7.53 6.33
C ILE A 81 9.80 8.74 5.97
N GLU A 82 11.11 8.67 6.23
CA GLU A 82 12.14 9.66 5.89
C GLU A 82 12.21 9.93 4.39
N MET A 83 11.91 8.93 3.56
CA MET A 83 11.95 9.04 2.10
C MET A 83 10.67 9.63 1.50
N HIS A 84 9.63 9.87 2.31
CA HIS A 84 8.40 10.47 1.85
C HIS A 84 8.43 11.99 1.95
N THR A 85 8.00 12.65 0.88
CA THR A 85 7.75 14.08 0.86
C THR A 85 6.50 14.42 1.68
N SER A 86 6.35 15.69 2.07
CA SER A 86 5.15 16.17 2.77
C SER A 86 3.86 15.84 2.01
N SER A 87 3.85 16.07 0.70
CA SER A 87 2.68 15.82 -0.15
C SER A 87 2.33 14.34 -0.27
N GLU A 88 3.34 13.46 -0.31
CA GLU A 88 3.10 12.01 -0.31
C GLU A 88 2.51 11.55 1.03
N LEU A 89 3.01 12.04 2.16
CA LEU A 89 2.45 11.70 3.48
C LEU A 89 1.01 12.20 3.63
N GLU A 90 0.76 13.45 3.24
CA GLU A 90 -0.60 14.00 3.20
C GLU A 90 -1.53 13.10 2.37
N TYR A 91 -1.11 12.76 1.16
CA TYR A 91 -1.87 11.88 0.28
C TYR A 91 -2.19 10.53 0.93
N ILE A 92 -1.18 9.89 1.52
CA ILE A 92 -1.32 8.57 2.18
C ILE A 92 -2.33 8.64 3.32
N VAL A 93 -2.23 9.65 4.20
CA VAL A 93 -3.15 9.86 5.34
C VAL A 93 -4.58 10.04 4.83
N LEU A 94 -4.79 10.98 3.90
CA LEU A 94 -6.13 11.31 3.42
C LEU A 94 -6.77 10.13 2.69
N ARG A 95 -5.99 9.39 1.91
CA ARG A 95 -6.46 8.17 1.23
C ARG A 95 -6.94 7.13 2.22
N TRP A 96 -6.14 6.86 3.25
CA TRP A 96 -6.46 5.88 4.27
C TRP A 96 -7.74 6.24 5.02
N GLU A 97 -7.81 7.46 5.54
CA GLU A 97 -8.98 8.00 6.22
C GLU A 97 -10.23 7.98 5.34
N SER A 98 -10.09 8.32 4.05
CA SER A 98 -11.21 8.25 3.10
C SER A 98 -11.69 6.82 2.88
N ALA A 99 -10.78 5.85 2.81
CA ALA A 99 -11.14 4.44 2.68
C ALA A 99 -11.88 3.93 3.93
N GLN A 100 -11.41 4.29 5.12
CA GLN A 100 -12.08 3.96 6.38
C GLN A 100 -13.49 4.54 6.45
N LEU A 101 -13.67 5.80 6.03
CA LEU A 101 -15.00 6.42 5.96
C LEU A 101 -15.94 5.74 4.96
N GLY A 102 -15.41 5.29 3.82
CA GLY A 102 -16.18 4.53 2.83
C GLY A 102 -16.63 3.17 3.38
N PHE A 103 -15.77 2.48 4.15
CA PHE A 103 -16.12 1.23 4.79
C PHE A 103 -17.25 1.39 5.82
N LEU A 104 -17.23 2.47 6.59
CA LEU A 104 -18.27 2.78 7.60
C LEU A 104 -19.61 3.24 6.99
N ARG A 105 -19.65 3.56 5.69
CA ARG A 105 -20.84 4.07 5.00
C ARG A 105 -21.25 3.14 3.84
N PRO A 106 -22.15 2.18 4.10
CA PRO A 106 -22.62 1.26 3.06
C PRO A 106 -23.13 2.01 1.83
N GLY A 107 -22.63 1.65 0.65
CA GLY A 107 -23.05 2.24 -0.64
C GLY A 107 -22.20 3.41 -1.14
N SER A 108 -21.18 3.85 -0.39
CA SER A 108 -20.23 4.87 -0.86
C SER A 108 -18.84 4.25 -1.07
N LEU A 109 -18.58 3.75 -2.29
CA LEU A 109 -17.21 3.42 -2.68
C LEU A 109 -16.41 4.73 -2.69
N ALA A 110 -15.33 4.79 -1.90
CA ALA A 110 -14.45 5.96 -1.90
C ALA A 110 -13.80 6.18 -3.28
N ARG A 111 -13.58 5.09 -4.02
CA ARG A 111 -13.04 5.09 -5.39
C ARG A 111 -13.33 3.76 -6.07
N GLU A 112 -13.76 3.80 -7.32
CA GLU A 112 -13.89 2.64 -8.20
C GLU A 112 -13.01 2.84 -9.44
N ARG A 113 -12.34 1.78 -9.88
CA ARG A 113 -11.53 1.80 -11.10
C ARG A 113 -11.69 0.49 -11.85
N LEU A 114 -11.94 0.58 -13.15
CA LEU A 114 -11.92 -0.56 -14.06
C LEU A 114 -10.48 -0.86 -14.45
N ILE A 115 -10.06 -2.11 -14.27
CA ILE A 115 -8.71 -2.58 -14.61
C ILE A 115 -8.85 -3.72 -15.60
N SER A 116 -8.31 -3.54 -16.80
CA SER A 116 -8.21 -4.61 -17.78
C SER A 116 -7.10 -5.56 -17.37
N THR A 117 -7.46 -6.77 -16.97
CA THR A 117 -6.53 -7.84 -16.62
C THR A 117 -6.52 -8.91 -17.71
N PRO A 118 -5.40 -9.65 -17.87
CA PRO A 118 -5.40 -10.89 -18.65
C PRO A 118 -6.45 -11.87 -18.11
N LYS A 119 -6.81 -12.89 -18.90
CA LYS A 119 -7.64 -14.01 -18.40
C LYS A 119 -6.92 -14.65 -17.21
N SER A 120 -7.35 -14.26 -16.02
CA SER A 120 -6.69 -14.57 -14.76
C SER A 120 -7.64 -15.37 -13.89
N HIS A 121 -7.08 -16.36 -13.20
CA HIS A 121 -7.82 -17.13 -12.21
C HIS A 121 -7.57 -16.64 -10.79
N GLU A 122 -6.44 -15.96 -10.54
CA GLU A 122 -6.04 -15.56 -9.20
C GLU A 122 -5.50 -14.13 -9.17
N MET A 123 -5.94 -13.36 -8.17
CA MET A 123 -5.50 -12.00 -7.91
C MET A 123 -5.19 -11.84 -6.42
N HIS A 124 -4.19 -11.04 -6.08
CA HIS A 124 -3.82 -10.76 -4.70
C HIS A 124 -3.48 -9.28 -4.52
N LEU A 125 -4.19 -8.62 -3.61
CA LEU A 125 -3.91 -7.25 -3.22
C LEU A 125 -2.83 -7.26 -2.13
N VAL A 126 -1.66 -6.70 -2.43
CA VAL A 126 -0.55 -6.62 -1.49
C VAL A 126 -0.94 -5.73 -0.30
N GLU A 127 -0.52 -6.13 0.91
CA GLU A 127 -0.76 -5.37 2.14
C GLU A 127 -0.31 -3.90 1.96
N GLY A 128 -1.19 -2.96 2.32
CA GLY A 128 -1.05 -1.53 2.00
C GLY A 128 -1.91 -1.05 0.81
N GLY A 129 -2.44 -1.97 0.01
CA GLY A 129 -3.56 -1.71 -0.92
C GLY A 129 -3.22 -0.97 -2.21
N ARG A 130 -1.94 -0.64 -2.48
CA ARG A 130 -1.50 0.00 -3.73
C ARG A 130 -1.22 -0.99 -4.86
N TRP A 131 -0.67 -2.16 -4.55
CA TRP A 131 -0.20 -3.10 -5.57
C TRP A 131 -1.14 -4.28 -5.69
N LEU A 132 -1.60 -4.56 -6.91
CA LEU A 132 -2.37 -5.76 -7.23
C LEU A 132 -1.52 -6.71 -8.05
N LEU A 133 -1.35 -7.94 -7.56
CA LEU A 133 -0.72 -9.04 -8.30
C LEU A 133 -1.80 -9.85 -9.00
N VAL A 134 -1.56 -10.20 -10.26
CA VAL A 134 -2.47 -10.99 -11.09
C VAL A 134 -1.68 -12.10 -11.76
N ILE A 135 -2.21 -13.32 -11.68
CA ILE A 135 -1.60 -14.49 -12.33
C ILE A 135 -2.38 -14.86 -13.57
N GLU A 136 -1.65 -15.02 -14.67
CA GLU A 136 -2.17 -15.59 -15.90
C GLU A 136 -2.11 -17.11 -15.88
N SER A 137 -3.24 -17.76 -16.14
CA SER A 137 -3.42 -19.18 -15.81
C SER A 137 -2.82 -20.15 -16.82
N CYS A 138 -2.65 -19.74 -18.07
CA CYS A 138 -2.03 -20.56 -19.10
C CYS A 138 -0.49 -20.55 -19.01
N THR A 139 0.08 -19.43 -18.58
CA THR A 139 1.53 -19.18 -18.64
C THR A 139 2.19 -19.19 -17.28
N ALA A 140 1.40 -19.09 -16.20
CA ALA A 140 1.88 -18.78 -14.84
C ALA A 140 2.69 -17.48 -14.76
N SER A 141 2.50 -16.56 -15.71
CA SER A 141 3.10 -15.23 -15.64
C SER A 141 2.44 -14.43 -14.52
N VAL A 142 3.23 -13.58 -13.86
CA VAL A 142 2.74 -12.71 -12.79
C VAL A 142 2.88 -11.28 -13.26
N THR A 143 1.78 -10.54 -13.24
CA THR A 143 1.73 -9.12 -13.59
C THR A 143 1.32 -8.33 -12.35
N TYR A 144 2.03 -7.24 -12.06
CA TYR A 144 1.64 -6.31 -11.01
C TYR A 144 1.02 -5.04 -11.62
N PHE A 145 0.06 -4.45 -10.90
CA PHE A 145 -0.59 -3.20 -11.26
C PHE A 145 -0.39 -2.20 -10.12
N ASP A 146 0.03 -0.98 -10.48
CA ASP A 146 -0.01 0.16 -9.58
C ASP A 146 -1.42 0.77 -9.60
N LEU A 147 -2.20 0.57 -8.53
CA LEU A 147 -3.57 1.06 -8.43
C LEU A 147 -3.65 2.59 -8.26
N GLU A 148 -2.52 3.23 -7.99
CA GLU A 148 -2.41 4.67 -7.79
C GLU A 148 -1.93 5.43 -9.00
N ALA A 149 -1.34 4.75 -9.98
CA ALA A 149 -0.98 5.35 -11.25
C ALA A 149 -2.19 6.05 -11.88
N SER A 150 -1.98 7.20 -12.51
CA SER A 150 -3.04 7.93 -13.23
C SER A 150 -3.67 7.04 -14.31
N ILE A 151 -2.85 6.21 -14.94
CA ILE A 151 -3.24 5.15 -15.87
C ILE A 151 -2.73 3.83 -15.30
N VAL A 152 -3.67 2.97 -14.87
CA VAL A 152 -3.34 1.65 -14.31
C VAL A 152 -2.90 0.74 -15.45
N THR A 153 -1.63 0.36 -15.44
CA THR A 153 -1.02 -0.51 -16.46
C THR A 153 -0.37 -1.71 -15.79
N GLY A 154 -0.55 -2.89 -16.38
CA GLY A 154 0.09 -4.11 -15.91
C GLY A 154 1.56 -4.14 -16.31
N ARG A 155 2.42 -4.49 -15.36
CA ARG A 155 3.85 -4.71 -15.59
C ARG A 155 4.21 -6.14 -15.19
N MET A 156 4.94 -6.82 -16.06
CA MET A 156 5.33 -8.21 -15.82
C MET A 156 6.36 -8.29 -14.69
N LEU A 157 6.00 -9.00 -13.62
CA LEU A 157 6.87 -9.31 -12.49
C LEU A 157 7.61 -10.63 -12.71
N ILE A 158 6.89 -11.66 -13.15
CA ILE A 158 7.43 -12.98 -13.47
C ILE A 158 7.04 -13.31 -14.92
N PRO A 159 8.00 -13.66 -15.79
CA PRO A 159 7.70 -14.03 -17.16
C PRO A 159 6.94 -15.36 -17.25
N PRO A 160 6.30 -15.65 -18.39
CA PRO A 160 5.71 -16.95 -18.68
C PRO A 160 6.65 -18.12 -18.35
N VAL A 161 6.17 -19.03 -17.51
CA VAL A 161 6.86 -20.29 -17.15
C VAL A 161 6.46 -21.41 -18.10
N PHE A 162 5.21 -21.40 -18.55
CA PHE A 162 4.67 -22.38 -19.52
C PHE A 162 4.49 -21.75 -20.89
N SER A 163 4.67 -22.55 -21.94
CA SER A 163 4.42 -22.14 -23.32
C SER A 163 2.93 -21.84 -23.55
N GLU A 164 2.66 -20.83 -24.37
CA GLU A 164 1.30 -20.51 -24.82
C GLU A 164 0.67 -21.76 -25.48
N GLY A 165 -0.47 -22.22 -24.94
CA GLY A 165 -1.13 -23.46 -25.36
C GLY A 165 -0.91 -24.66 -24.42
N GLY A 166 -0.09 -24.51 -23.38
CA GLY A 166 0.05 -25.51 -22.31
C GLY A 166 -1.21 -25.63 -21.46
N LEU A 167 -1.51 -26.88 -21.06
CA LEU A 167 -2.63 -27.35 -20.22
C LEU A 167 -3.22 -26.28 -19.27
N TRP A 168 -4.55 -26.18 -19.20
CA TRP A 168 -5.22 -25.41 -18.15
C TRP A 168 -4.79 -25.92 -16.78
N ALA A 169 -3.95 -25.11 -16.12
CA ALA A 169 -3.53 -25.36 -14.75
C ALA A 169 -4.32 -24.42 -13.83
N SER A 170 -4.81 -24.96 -12.72
CA SER A 170 -5.21 -24.12 -11.61
C SER A 170 -3.93 -23.67 -10.92
N ILE A 171 -3.74 -22.36 -10.79
CA ILE A 171 -2.57 -21.79 -10.13
C ILE A 171 -3.06 -21.11 -8.86
N LEU A 172 -2.48 -21.49 -7.73
CA LEU A 172 -2.71 -20.84 -6.45
C LEU A 172 -1.53 -19.92 -6.14
N MET A 173 -1.84 -18.76 -5.57
CA MET A 173 -0.88 -17.76 -5.14
C MET A 173 -0.85 -17.65 -3.63
N SER A 174 0.33 -17.59 -3.05
CA SER A 174 0.53 -17.18 -1.65
C SER A 174 1.61 -16.11 -1.60
N VAL A 175 1.34 -15.05 -0.83
CA VAL A 175 2.24 -13.92 -0.63
C VAL A 175 2.57 -13.84 0.85
N GLU A 176 3.85 -13.80 1.18
CA GLU A 176 4.37 -13.64 2.54
C GLU A 176 5.16 -12.33 2.59
N MET A 177 4.68 -11.35 3.37
CA MET A 177 5.35 -10.06 3.50
C MET A 177 6.63 -10.18 4.35
N ASP A 178 7.69 -9.47 3.94
CA ASP A 178 8.89 -9.29 4.76
C ASP A 178 8.78 -8.00 5.58
N TYR A 179 8.26 -8.10 6.80
CA TYR A 179 8.12 -6.97 7.72
C TYR A 179 9.43 -6.44 8.27
N SER A 180 10.55 -7.15 8.07
CA SER A 180 11.87 -6.68 8.48
C SER A 180 12.54 -5.79 7.43
N SER A 181 12.03 -5.81 6.20
CA SER A 181 12.54 -4.99 5.11
C SER A 181 12.14 -3.52 5.26
N PRO A 182 13.06 -2.57 5.05
CA PRO A 182 12.75 -1.14 5.06
C PRO A 182 11.91 -0.69 3.86
N THR A 183 11.87 -1.50 2.81
CA THR A 183 11.07 -1.31 1.60
C THR A 183 10.04 -2.41 1.46
N LEU A 184 9.01 -2.17 0.67
CA LEU A 184 8.01 -3.19 0.34
C LEU A 184 8.69 -4.42 -0.26
N SER A 185 8.76 -5.48 0.53
CA SER A 185 9.35 -6.76 0.14
C SER A 185 8.41 -7.88 0.56
N PHE A 186 8.36 -8.92 -0.27
CA PHE A 186 7.56 -10.10 -0.03
C PHE A 186 8.12 -11.29 -0.80
N LYS A 187 7.79 -12.48 -0.32
CA LYS A 187 7.99 -13.74 -1.01
C LYS A 187 6.69 -14.12 -1.69
N LEU A 188 6.81 -14.61 -2.91
CA LEU A 188 5.70 -15.09 -3.71
C LEU A 188 5.89 -16.59 -3.94
N ALA A 189 4.89 -17.38 -3.57
CA ALA A 189 4.84 -18.80 -3.83
C ALA A 189 3.68 -19.11 -4.79
N LEU A 190 4.00 -19.84 -5.86
CA LEU A 190 3.03 -20.31 -6.84
C LEU A 190 2.93 -21.84 -6.76
N SER A 191 1.70 -22.35 -6.63
CA SER A 191 1.42 -23.77 -6.69
C SER A 191 0.62 -24.07 -7.96
N VAL A 192 1.20 -24.89 -8.82
CA VAL A 192 0.57 -25.27 -10.09
C VAL A 192 -0.09 -26.63 -9.94
N LEU A 193 -1.41 -26.65 -10.04
CA LEU A 193 -2.25 -27.84 -10.05
C LEU A 193 -2.61 -28.15 -11.50
N ARG A 194 -1.99 -29.18 -12.07
CA ARG A 194 -2.35 -29.65 -13.41
C ARG A 194 -3.72 -30.32 -13.37
N SER A 195 -4.65 -29.85 -14.19
CA SER A 195 -5.87 -30.61 -14.46
C SER A 195 -5.49 -31.83 -15.28
N SER A 196 -5.62 -33.03 -14.70
CA SER A 196 -5.58 -34.27 -15.46
C SER A 196 -6.90 -34.37 -16.24
N TYR A 197 -6.94 -33.81 -17.45
CA TYR A 197 -7.93 -34.27 -18.40
C TYR A 197 -7.58 -35.72 -18.76
N ASN A 198 -8.34 -36.67 -18.20
CA ASN A 198 -8.32 -38.08 -18.60
C ASN A 198 -9.04 -38.23 -19.95
N GLY A 199 -8.58 -37.53 -20.98
CA GLY A 199 -8.89 -37.85 -22.36
C GLY A 199 -7.80 -38.78 -22.85
N GLU A 200 -8.16 -40.02 -23.14
CA GLU A 200 -7.29 -41.00 -23.78
C GLU A 200 -6.75 -40.45 -25.10
N ASP A 201 -5.58 -39.83 -25.10
CA ASP A 201 -4.74 -39.68 -26.27
C ASP A 201 -3.28 -39.65 -25.81
N GLY A 202 -2.56 -40.69 -26.21
CA GLY A 202 -1.17 -40.95 -25.80
C GLY A 202 -0.20 -39.91 -26.33
N ILE A 203 -0.06 -38.78 -25.62
CA ILE A 203 1.00 -37.82 -25.85
C ILE A 203 2.12 -38.10 -24.83
N GLU A 204 3.27 -38.52 -25.31
CA GLU A 204 4.47 -38.72 -24.51
C GLU A 204 4.84 -37.45 -23.74
N LEU A 205 5.14 -37.62 -22.44
CA LEU A 205 5.60 -36.56 -21.56
C LEU A 205 6.95 -36.01 -22.05
N PRO A 206 7.13 -34.69 -22.25
CA PRO A 206 8.46 -34.14 -22.47
C PRO A 206 9.29 -34.28 -21.18
N ALA A 207 10.54 -34.71 -21.35
CA ALA A 207 11.49 -34.96 -20.28
C ALA A 207 11.69 -33.74 -19.36
N SER A 208 11.87 -34.01 -18.07
CA SER A 208 12.25 -33.01 -17.06
C SER A 208 13.47 -32.19 -17.54
N PRO A 209 13.44 -30.86 -17.43
CA PRO A 209 14.59 -30.03 -17.79
C PRO A 209 15.79 -30.35 -16.88
N PRO A 210 17.02 -30.42 -17.44
CA PRO A 210 18.20 -30.79 -16.66
C PRO A 210 18.62 -29.64 -15.74
N GLY A 211 18.69 -29.94 -14.44
CA GLY A 211 19.70 -29.37 -13.54
C GLY A 211 19.57 -27.89 -13.19
N GLY A 212 18.46 -27.47 -12.56
CA GLY A 212 18.43 -26.30 -11.68
C GLY A 212 18.25 -26.76 -10.24
N LYS A 213 19.20 -26.49 -9.35
CA LYS A 213 19.06 -26.76 -7.90
C LYS A 213 17.91 -25.89 -7.35
N ILE A 214 16.73 -26.48 -7.22
CA ILE A 214 15.59 -25.90 -6.49
C ILE A 214 15.70 -26.41 -5.05
N THR A 215 16.01 -25.51 -4.11
CA THR A 215 16.06 -25.85 -2.68
C THR A 215 14.63 -25.88 -2.14
N LEU A 216 14.05 -27.08 -2.07
CA LEU A 216 12.73 -27.33 -1.49
C LEU A 216 12.81 -27.32 0.04
N TRP A 217 12.12 -26.36 0.68
CA TRP A 217 11.80 -26.47 2.11
C TRP A 217 10.45 -27.18 2.25
N HIS A 218 10.50 -28.48 2.57
CA HIS A 218 9.31 -29.30 2.78
C HIS A 218 8.77 -29.06 4.21
N LYS A 219 7.53 -28.58 4.34
CA LYS A 219 6.66 -28.94 5.48
C LYS A 219 5.52 -29.78 4.91
N PRO A 220 5.30 -31.01 5.38
CA PRO A 220 4.53 -32.00 4.64
C PRO A 220 3.05 -31.89 4.98
N ILE A 221 2.20 -31.52 4.03
CA ILE A 221 0.78 -31.87 4.07
C ILE A 221 0.33 -32.22 2.63
N PHE A 222 -0.01 -33.50 2.43
CA PHE A 222 -0.53 -34.18 1.23
C PHE A 222 0.42 -34.49 0.05
N LYS A 223 0.39 -35.77 -0.38
CA LYS A 223 0.97 -36.27 -1.63
C LYS A 223 0.06 -35.84 -2.80
N MET A 224 0.45 -34.81 -3.51
CA MET A 224 0.02 -34.51 -4.89
C MET A 224 1.27 -34.10 -5.67
N GLN A 225 1.32 -34.39 -6.97
CA GLN A 225 2.43 -33.94 -7.84
C GLN A 225 2.31 -32.43 -8.07
N SER A 226 2.71 -31.63 -7.08
CA SER A 226 2.74 -30.17 -7.12
C SER A 226 4.15 -29.69 -7.43
N THR A 227 4.30 -28.80 -8.42
CA THR A 227 5.54 -28.03 -8.60
C THR A 227 5.37 -26.70 -7.88
N LEU A 228 6.25 -26.42 -6.90
CA LEU A 228 6.28 -25.18 -6.13
C LEU A 228 7.34 -24.25 -6.74
N LEU A 229 6.93 -23.06 -7.17
CA LEU A 229 7.86 -21.99 -7.56
C LEU A 229 7.87 -20.93 -6.46
N VAL A 230 9.05 -20.65 -5.91
CA VAL A 230 9.24 -19.58 -4.90
C VAL A 230 10.09 -18.49 -5.53
N ALA A 231 9.57 -17.27 -5.57
CA ALA A 231 10.30 -16.08 -5.97
C ALA A 231 10.44 -15.13 -4.77
N ILE A 232 11.65 -14.61 -4.56
CA ILE A 232 11.97 -13.65 -3.49
C ILE A 232 12.18 -12.29 -4.15
N PHE A 233 11.44 -11.27 -3.71
CA PHE A 233 11.55 -9.90 -4.21
C PHE A 233 12.02 -8.99 -3.07
N TYR A 234 13.08 -8.22 -3.33
CA TYR A 234 13.68 -7.25 -2.42
C TYR A 234 13.33 -5.82 -2.85
#